data_AF-A0A8T6RGA0-F1
#
_entry.id   AF-A0A8T6RGA0-F1
#
_cell.length_a   1.000
_cell.length_b   1.000
_cell.length_c   1.000
_cell.angle_alpha   90.00
_cell.angle_beta   90.00
_cell.angle_gamma   90.00
#
_symmetry.space_group_name_H-M   'P 1'
#
loop_
_entity.id
_entity.type
_entity.pdbx_description
1 polymer ?
#
loop_
_entity_poly.entity_id
_entity_poly.type
_entity_poly.pdbx_seq_one_letter_code
_entity_poly.pdbx_strand_id
1 'polypeptide(L)'
;MQAIIEIVREMFVYLILLDALFLQGVWIYLGRKGEEAYIDDLINFRSPDSSLSRFYEWRVSNIANAIAESILFVVVLILTIIGLAALAGDIMILEPLVPVLIFVVFMSLISVIQMVRRIAFAIEKEKEVSKRLKAAEFKIETAQSIVDDLSNQGQFADGRLWFVLFRISRRQDPVGYAVKDVLIEKGKRLLRRIKAEDARRMAGAPPSSEGPGIE
;
A
#
# COMPACT_ATOMS: atom_id res chain seq x y z
N MET A 1 -51.42 11.00 -2.05
CA MET A 1 -50.39 11.76 -2.80
C MET A 1 -49.19 12.07 -1.93
N GLN A 2 -49.36 12.69 -0.75
CA GLN A 2 -48.26 12.95 0.20
C GLN A 2 -47.47 11.69 0.62
N ALA A 3 -48.15 10.59 0.97
CA ALA A 3 -47.47 9.33 1.32
C ALA A 3 -46.59 8.76 0.19
N ILE A 4 -46.98 8.94 -1.08
CA ILE A 4 -46.17 8.47 -2.23
C ILE A 4 -44.91 9.33 -2.38
N ILE A 5 -45.04 10.64 -2.19
CA ILE A 5 -43.91 11.59 -2.24
C ILE A 5 -42.91 11.26 -1.13
N GLU A 6 -43.40 10.95 0.07
CA GLU A 6 -42.55 10.60 1.22
C GLU A 6 -41.80 9.28 1.00
N ILE A 7 -42.47 8.23 0.50
CA ILE A 7 -41.83 6.96 0.14
C ILE A 7 -40.75 7.15 -0.94
N VAL A 8 -41.02 7.95 -1.98
CA VAL A 8 -40.04 8.25 -3.02
C VAL A 8 -38.84 9.01 -2.43
N ARG A 9 -39.08 9.97 -1.55
CA ARG A 9 -38.03 10.73 -0.85
C ARG A 9 -37.13 9.80 -0.04
N GLU A 10 -37.70 8.91 0.77
CA GLU A 10 -36.96 7.92 1.55
C GLU A 10 -36.13 7.00 0.65
N MET A 11 -36.69 6.52 -0.46
CA MET A 11 -35.97 5.70 -1.43
C MET A 11 -34.72 6.41 -1.97
N PHE A 12 -34.82 7.70 -2.31
CA PHE A 12 -33.66 8.49 -2.76
C PHE A 12 -32.61 8.68 -1.66
N VAL A 13 -33.03 8.87 -0.41
CA VAL A 13 -32.10 8.93 0.74
C VAL A 13 -31.28 7.64 0.83
N TYR A 14 -31.94 6.47 0.74
CA TYR A 14 -31.24 5.18 0.73
C TYR A 14 -30.32 5.01 -0.47
N LEU A 15 -30.74 5.44 -1.67
CA LEU A 15 -29.91 5.37 -2.87
C LEU A 15 -28.65 6.21 -2.73
N ILE A 16 -28.74 7.44 -2.20
CA ILE A 16 -27.58 8.31 -1.97
C ILE A 16 -26.61 7.68 -0.97
N LEU A 17 -27.13 7.10 0.12
CA LEU A 17 -26.29 6.41 1.11
C LEU A 17 -25.57 5.19 0.50
N LEU A 18 -26.30 4.38 -0.27
CA LEU A 18 -25.75 3.19 -0.91
C LEU A 18 -24.68 3.57 -1.94
N ASP A 19 -24.92 4.61 -2.74
CA ASP A 19 -23.95 5.12 -3.71
C ASP A 19 -22.67 5.63 -3.03
N ALA A 20 -22.80 6.43 -1.98
CA ALA A 20 -21.64 6.95 -1.23
C ALA A 20 -20.78 5.81 -0.64
N LEU A 21 -21.42 4.81 -0.03
CA LEU A 21 -20.74 3.63 0.52
C LEU A 21 -20.12 2.77 -0.59
N PHE A 22 -20.81 2.60 -1.71
CA PHE A 22 -20.32 1.85 -2.86
C PHE A 22 -19.06 2.50 -3.45
N LEU A 23 -19.09 3.81 -3.71
CA LEU A 23 -17.93 4.55 -4.21
C LEU A 23 -16.74 4.48 -3.25
N GLN A 24 -16.98 4.62 -1.94
CA GLN A 24 -15.94 4.44 -0.93
C GLN A 24 -15.37 3.02 -0.93
N GLY A 25 -16.22 2.00 -1.07
CA GLY A 25 -15.81 0.60 -1.15
C GLY A 25 -14.96 0.32 -2.39
N VAL A 26 -15.40 0.79 -3.57
CA VAL A 26 -14.65 0.67 -4.83
C VAL A 26 -13.29 1.37 -4.72
N TRP A 27 -13.25 2.55 -4.12
CA TRP A 27 -12.01 3.30 -3.93
C TRP A 27 -10.99 2.55 -3.07
N ILE A 28 -11.41 2.05 -1.91
CA ILE A 28 -10.55 1.26 -1.02
C ILE A 28 -10.09 -0.02 -1.71
N TYR A 29 -11.00 -0.69 -2.42
CA TYR A 29 -10.70 -1.90 -3.17
C TYR A 29 -9.65 -1.67 -4.25
N LEU A 30 -9.80 -0.62 -5.06
CA LEU A 30 -8.82 -0.25 -6.10
C LEU A 30 -7.46 0.10 -5.49
N GLY A 31 -7.43 0.83 -4.38
CA GLY A 31 -6.18 1.14 -3.67
C GLY A 31 -5.46 -0.11 -3.21
N ARG A 32 -6.17 -1.03 -2.56
CA ARG A 32 -5.61 -2.29 -2.07
C ARG A 32 -5.15 -3.21 -3.22
N LYS A 33 -5.94 -3.34 -4.29
CA LYS A 33 -5.57 -4.16 -5.44
C LYS A 33 -4.40 -3.58 -6.22
N GLY A 34 -4.34 -2.25 -6.33
CA GLY A 34 -3.17 -1.54 -6.87
C GLY A 34 -1.90 -1.82 -6.06
N GLU A 35 -2.01 -1.74 -4.74
CA GLU A 35 -0.90 -2.06 -3.83
C GLU A 35 -0.42 -3.50 -3.98
N GLU A 36 -1.34 -4.48 -3.95
CA GLU A 36 -1.02 -5.91 -4.11
C GLU A 36 -0.30 -6.16 -5.45
N ALA A 37 -0.83 -5.64 -6.56
CA ALA A 37 -0.22 -5.80 -7.89
C ALA A 37 1.15 -5.12 -7.99
N TYR A 38 1.30 -3.93 -7.41
CA TYR A 38 2.56 -3.22 -7.42
C TYR A 38 3.63 -3.91 -6.56
N ILE A 39 3.26 -4.41 -5.38
CA ILE A 39 4.17 -5.14 -4.51
C ILE A 39 4.64 -6.43 -5.19
N ASP A 40 3.76 -7.14 -5.90
CA ASP A 40 4.14 -8.34 -6.65
C ASP A 40 5.17 -8.03 -7.75
N ASP A 41 4.93 -7.00 -8.57
CA ASP A 41 5.88 -6.54 -9.58
C ASP A 41 7.22 -6.13 -8.94
N LEU A 42 7.15 -5.47 -7.79
CA LEU A 42 8.29 -4.94 -7.04
C LEU A 42 9.18 -6.07 -6.46
N ILE A 43 8.58 -7.10 -5.87
CA ILE A 43 9.29 -8.27 -5.33
C ILE A 43 9.95 -9.09 -6.45
N ASN A 44 9.31 -9.14 -7.62
CA ASN A 44 9.84 -9.83 -8.79
C ASN A 44 10.86 -9.00 -9.60
N PHE A 45 11.23 -7.81 -9.11
CA PHE A 45 12.15 -6.86 -9.78
C PHE A 45 11.72 -6.48 -11.21
N ARG A 46 10.40 -6.45 -11.47
CA ARG A 46 9.81 -6.08 -12.77
C ARG A 46 9.37 -4.62 -12.79
N SER A 47 9.16 -4.08 -13.98
CA SER A 47 8.40 -2.84 -14.14
C SER A 47 6.90 -3.09 -13.90
N PRO A 48 6.16 -2.07 -13.46
CA PRO A 48 4.71 -2.05 -13.42
C PRO A 48 4.14 -2.25 -14.81
N ASP A 49 3.69 -3.45 -15.08
CA ASP A 49 3.16 -3.80 -16.39
C ASP A 49 1.62 -3.67 -16.39
N SER A 50 0.96 -4.00 -15.27
CA SER A 50 -0.50 -3.89 -15.14
C SER A 50 -0.97 -2.44 -14.94
N SER A 51 -2.21 -2.15 -15.34
CA SER A 51 -2.82 -0.82 -15.13
C SER A 51 -2.91 -0.45 -13.65
N LEU A 52 -3.25 -1.42 -12.79
CA LEU A 52 -3.35 -1.25 -11.34
C LEU A 52 -1.98 -1.00 -10.68
N SER A 53 -0.95 -1.74 -11.11
CA SER A 53 0.43 -1.54 -10.64
C SER A 53 0.95 -0.16 -11.04
N ARG A 54 0.74 0.27 -12.29
CA ARG A 54 1.11 1.61 -12.77
C ARG A 54 0.35 2.73 -12.06
N PHE A 55 -0.94 2.52 -11.80
CA PHE A 55 -1.75 3.44 -11.00
C PHE A 55 -1.16 3.61 -9.59
N TYR A 56 -0.81 2.50 -8.93
CA TYR A 56 -0.23 2.57 -7.60
C TYR A 56 1.18 3.16 -7.62
N GLU A 57 2.03 2.84 -8.61
CA GLU A 57 3.33 3.47 -8.81
C GLU A 57 3.21 4.99 -8.94
N TRP A 58 2.30 5.45 -9.79
CA TRP A 58 1.99 6.88 -9.94
C TRP A 58 1.57 7.48 -8.59
N ARG A 59 0.67 6.82 -7.86
CA ARG A 59 0.21 7.26 -6.54
C ARG A 59 1.34 7.42 -5.52
N VAL A 60 2.28 6.46 -5.44
CA VAL A 60 3.38 6.47 -4.45
C VAL A 60 4.63 7.22 -4.90
N SER A 61 4.70 7.64 -6.17
CA SER A 61 5.87 8.36 -6.70
C SER A 61 6.04 9.75 -6.07
N ASN A 62 4.94 10.44 -5.78
CA ASN A 62 4.93 11.77 -5.18
C ASN A 62 3.71 11.96 -4.28
N ILE A 63 3.89 12.68 -3.18
CA ILE A 63 2.82 13.09 -2.25
C ILE A 63 1.71 13.83 -3.00
N ALA A 64 2.07 14.69 -3.96
CA ALA A 64 1.11 15.45 -4.75
C ALA A 64 0.13 14.55 -5.52
N ASN A 65 0.58 13.40 -6.02
CA ASN A 65 -0.28 12.47 -6.75
C ASN A 65 -1.30 11.80 -5.82
N ALA A 66 -0.88 11.38 -4.63
CA ALA A 66 -1.79 10.83 -3.63
C ALA A 66 -2.84 11.87 -3.18
N ILE A 67 -2.44 13.14 -3.03
CA ILE A 67 -3.39 14.22 -2.73
C ILE A 67 -4.35 14.46 -3.90
N ALA A 68 -3.85 14.52 -5.13
CA ALA A 68 -4.66 14.74 -6.33
C ALA A 68 -5.70 13.63 -6.53
N GLU A 69 -5.29 12.37 -6.38
CA GLU A 69 -6.15 11.18 -6.41
C GLU A 69 -7.26 11.28 -5.36
N SER A 70 -6.91 11.70 -4.14
CA SER A 70 -7.86 11.90 -3.04
C SER A 70 -8.88 13.02 -3.31
N ILE A 71 -8.42 14.16 -3.84
CA ILE A 71 -9.30 15.26 -4.23
C ILE A 71 -10.23 14.82 -5.35
N LEU A 72 -9.71 14.09 -6.35
CA LEU A 72 -10.51 13.56 -7.45
C LEU A 72 -11.64 12.66 -6.93
N PHE A 73 -11.35 11.76 -5.98
CA PHE A 73 -12.37 10.93 -5.35
C PHE A 73 -13.46 11.76 -4.66
N VAL A 74 -13.07 12.77 -3.86
CA VAL A 74 -14.03 13.64 -3.17
C VAL A 74 -14.90 14.41 -4.16
N VAL A 75 -14.32 14.92 -5.25
CA VAL A 75 -15.06 15.61 -6.32
C VAL A 75 -16.07 14.66 -6.96
N VAL A 76 -15.66 13.44 -7.32
CA VAL A 76 -16.56 12.43 -7.90
C VAL A 76 -17.70 12.07 -6.94
N LEU A 77 -17.40 11.88 -5.65
CA LEU A 77 -18.39 11.61 -4.60
C LEU A 77 -19.40 12.76 -4.46
N ILE A 78 -18.94 14.00 -4.40
CA ILE A 78 -19.84 15.16 -4.29
C ILE A 78 -20.72 15.29 -5.54
N LEU A 79 -20.14 15.14 -6.73
CA LEU A 79 -20.88 15.26 -8.00
C LEU A 79 -21.94 14.17 -8.15
N THR A 80 -21.66 12.94 -7.73
CA THR A 80 -22.62 11.83 -7.76
C THR A 80 -23.77 12.04 -6.79
N ILE A 81 -23.49 12.50 -5.56
CA ILE A 81 -24.53 12.87 -4.58
C ILE A 81 -25.41 14.02 -5.09
N ILE A 82 -24.81 15.09 -5.62
CA ILE A 82 -25.55 16.23 -6.18
C ILE A 82 -26.40 15.78 -7.37
N GLY A 83 -25.84 14.93 -8.24
CA GLY A 83 -26.57 14.36 -9.38
C GLY A 83 -27.79 13.56 -8.95
N LEU A 84 -27.66 12.71 -7.92
CA LEU A 84 -28.78 11.94 -7.36
C LEU A 84 -29.84 12.85 -6.71
N ALA A 85 -29.43 13.88 -5.97
CA ALA A 85 -30.36 14.85 -5.39
C ALA A 85 -31.10 15.66 -6.47
N ALA A 86 -30.41 16.05 -7.55
CA ALA A 86 -31.02 16.74 -8.68
C ALA A 86 -32.04 15.84 -9.41
N LEU A 87 -31.76 14.54 -9.55
CA LEU A 87 -32.70 13.56 -10.11
C LEU A 87 -33.94 13.36 -9.23
N ALA A 88 -33.80 13.50 -7.91
CA ALA A 88 -34.93 13.46 -6.98
C ALA A 88 -35.82 14.71 -7.06
N GLY A 89 -35.35 15.80 -7.70
CA GLY A 89 -36.06 17.06 -7.83
C GLY A 89 -36.19 17.86 -6.53
N ASP A 90 -35.52 17.43 -5.45
CA ASP A 90 -35.58 18.06 -4.14
C ASP A 90 -34.20 18.03 -3.46
N ILE A 91 -33.57 19.19 -3.36
CA ILE A 91 -32.28 19.33 -2.67
C ILE A 91 -32.40 19.21 -1.14
N MET A 92 -33.61 19.37 -0.59
CA MET A 92 -33.88 19.18 0.85
C MET A 92 -33.80 17.70 1.27
N ILE A 93 -33.66 16.77 0.33
CA ILE A 93 -33.25 15.38 0.62
C ILE A 93 -31.85 15.30 1.24
N LEU A 94 -30.98 16.28 0.96
CA LEU A 94 -29.61 16.28 1.46
C LEU A 94 -29.51 16.73 2.92
N GLU A 95 -30.44 17.54 3.41
CA GLU A 95 -30.41 18.09 4.78
C GLU A 95 -30.25 17.01 5.86
N PRO A 96 -31.07 15.93 5.91
CA PRO A 96 -30.87 14.86 6.88
C PRO A 96 -29.59 14.04 6.65
N LEU A 97 -29.02 14.09 5.44
CA LEU A 97 -27.82 13.36 5.06
C LEU A 97 -26.53 14.13 5.37
N VAL A 98 -26.59 15.45 5.58
CA VAL A 98 -25.41 16.29 5.86
C VAL A 98 -24.49 15.70 6.93
N PRO A 99 -24.97 15.22 8.10
CA PRO A 99 -24.09 14.62 9.11
C PRO A 99 -23.34 13.39 8.60
N VAL A 100 -24.02 12.53 7.83
CA VAL A 100 -23.42 11.32 7.25
C VAL A 100 -22.40 11.68 6.17
N LEU A 101 -22.72 12.64 5.30
CA LEU A 101 -21.82 13.11 4.26
C LEU A 101 -20.55 13.73 4.87
N ILE A 102 -20.69 14.56 5.91
CA ILE A 102 -19.55 15.11 6.66
C ILE A 102 -18.71 13.98 7.25
N PHE A 103 -19.35 12.97 7.85
CA PHE A 103 -18.63 11.82 8.41
C PHE A 103 -17.85 11.05 7.34
N VAL A 104 -18.45 10.76 6.19
CA VAL A 104 -17.79 10.06 5.07
C VAL A 104 -16.60 10.88 4.54
N VAL A 105 -16.77 12.18 4.36
CA VAL A 105 -15.70 13.08 3.94
C VAL A 105 -14.58 13.11 4.99
N PHE A 106 -14.91 13.21 6.27
CA PHE A 106 -13.94 13.22 7.36
C PHE A 106 -13.14 11.91 7.43
N MET A 107 -13.81 10.76 7.35
CA MET A 107 -13.16 9.44 7.30
C MET A 107 -12.25 9.32 6.08
N SER A 108 -12.69 9.84 4.93
CA SER A 108 -11.89 9.88 3.71
C SER A 108 -10.63 10.73 3.93
N LEU A 109 -10.75 11.93 4.51
CA LEU A 109 -9.60 12.81 4.82
C LEU A 109 -8.59 12.13 5.75
N ILE A 110 -9.04 11.43 6.79
CA ILE A 110 -8.14 10.67 7.68
C ILE A 110 -7.37 9.62 6.88
N SER A 111 -8.05 8.83 6.05
CA SER A 111 -7.41 7.82 5.21
C SER A 111 -6.35 8.43 4.29
N VAL A 112 -6.63 9.60 3.72
CA VAL A 112 -5.72 10.34 2.85
C VAL A 112 -4.50 10.82 3.62
N ILE A 113 -4.69 11.43 4.79
CA ILE A 113 -3.58 11.89 5.64
C ILE A 113 -2.67 10.73 6.04
N GLN A 114 -3.25 9.58 6.41
CA GLN A 114 -2.48 8.38 6.75
C GLN A 114 -1.67 7.90 5.54
N MET A 115 -2.25 7.88 4.35
CA MET A 115 -1.58 7.47 3.11
C MET A 115 -0.45 8.44 2.75
N VAL A 116 -0.72 9.74 2.78
CA VAL A 116 0.28 10.79 2.51
C VAL A 116 1.46 10.69 3.46
N ARG A 117 1.22 10.50 4.76
CA ARG A 117 2.29 10.29 5.75
C ARG A 117 3.13 9.05 5.43
N ARG A 118 2.51 7.94 5.03
CA ARG A 118 3.23 6.72 4.63
C ARG A 118 4.11 6.97 3.41
N ILE A 119 3.59 7.65 2.39
CA ILE A 119 4.34 7.98 1.16
C ILE A 119 5.48 8.95 1.47
N ALA A 120 5.23 9.99 2.27
CA ALA A 120 6.23 10.96 2.68
C ALA A 120 7.42 10.29 3.38
N PHE A 121 7.13 9.41 4.34
CA PHE A 121 8.14 8.61 5.03
C PHE A 121 8.94 7.73 4.06
N ALA A 122 8.27 7.04 3.13
CA ALA A 122 8.93 6.20 2.15
C ALA A 122 9.87 7.01 1.23
N ILE A 123 9.44 8.19 0.76
CA ILE A 123 10.26 9.09 -0.06
C ILE A 123 11.47 9.62 0.72
N GLU A 124 11.28 10.02 1.97
CA GLU A 124 12.36 10.51 2.83
C GLU A 124 13.42 9.42 3.06
N LYS A 125 12.97 8.20 3.40
CA LYS A 125 13.86 7.05 3.60
C LYS A 125 14.58 6.64 2.31
N GLU A 126 13.88 6.69 1.18
CA GLU A 126 14.51 6.44 -0.12
C GLU A 126 15.62 7.45 -0.42
N LYS A 127 15.40 8.74 -0.13
CA LYS A 127 16.43 9.78 -0.27
C LYS A 127 17.61 9.54 0.67
N GLU A 128 17.34 9.19 1.93
CA GLU A 128 18.38 8.89 2.92
C GLU A 128 19.26 7.71 2.49
N VAL A 129 18.64 6.58 2.13
CA VAL A 129 19.34 5.37 1.67
C VAL A 129 20.10 5.64 0.38
N SER A 130 19.47 6.33 -0.58
CA SER A 130 20.13 6.69 -1.84
C SER A 130 21.32 7.63 -1.62
N LYS A 131 21.24 8.58 -0.69
CA LYS A 131 22.35 9.47 -0.33
C LYS A 131 23.52 8.68 0.28
N ARG A 132 23.24 7.77 1.23
CA ARG A 132 24.25 6.90 1.85
C ARG A 132 24.96 6.03 0.80
N LEU A 133 24.20 5.39 -0.09
CA LEU A 133 24.75 4.53 -1.13
C LEU A 133 25.52 5.30 -2.21
N LYS A 134 25.10 6.54 -2.53
CA LYS A 134 25.85 7.39 -3.48
C LYS A 134 27.18 7.86 -2.91
N ALA A 135 27.24 8.15 -1.61
CA ALA A 135 28.45 8.59 -0.93
C ALA A 135 29.44 7.45 -0.64
N ALA A 136 28.97 6.20 -0.64
CA ALA A 136 29.81 5.03 -0.39
C ALA A 136 30.74 4.71 -1.57
N GLU A 137 32.01 4.44 -1.24
CA GLU A 137 33.00 3.88 -2.16
C GLU A 137 32.57 2.48 -2.62
N PHE A 138 32.25 1.60 -1.65
CA PHE A 138 31.74 0.25 -1.87
C PHE A 138 30.22 0.17 -1.70
N LYS A 139 29.49 0.36 -2.81
CA LYS A 139 28.01 0.42 -2.82
C LYS A 139 27.36 -0.91 -2.44
N ILE A 140 27.94 -2.04 -2.87
CA ILE A 140 27.41 -3.39 -2.60
C ILE A 140 27.53 -3.71 -1.11
N GLU A 141 28.69 -3.46 -0.50
CA GLU A 141 28.90 -3.71 0.94
C GLU A 141 27.97 -2.86 1.81
N THR A 142 27.80 -1.59 1.44
CA THR A 142 26.88 -0.69 2.14
C THR A 142 25.42 -1.16 1.99
N ALA A 143 25.02 -1.58 0.78
CA ALA A 143 23.69 -2.14 0.55
C ALA A 143 23.48 -3.44 1.35
N GLN A 144 24.52 -4.29 1.44
CA GLN A 144 24.51 -5.52 2.22
C GLN A 144 24.34 -5.23 3.72
N SER A 145 25.08 -4.26 4.27
CA SER A 145 24.92 -3.84 5.66
C SER A 145 23.50 -3.35 5.96
N ILE A 146 22.90 -2.52 5.09
CA ILE A 146 21.53 -2.04 5.28
C ILE A 146 20.52 -3.19 5.27
N VAL A 147 20.67 -4.14 4.33
CA VAL A 147 19.79 -5.31 4.23
C VAL A 147 19.98 -6.25 5.42
N ASP A 148 21.21 -6.42 5.91
CA ASP A 148 21.52 -7.25 7.08
C ASP A 148 20.96 -6.64 8.36
N ASP A 149 21.13 -5.34 8.57
CA ASP A 149 20.55 -4.61 9.71
C ASP A 149 19.02 -4.76 9.73
N LEU A 150 18.39 -4.67 8.55
CA LEU A 150 16.95 -4.84 8.42
C LEU A 150 16.50 -6.29 8.63
N SER A 151 17.26 -7.26 8.14
CA SER A 151 16.98 -8.69 8.35
C SER A 151 17.16 -9.09 9.81
N ASN A 152 18.12 -8.50 10.51
CA ASN A 152 18.40 -8.78 11.93
C ASN A 152 17.31 -8.26 12.87
N GLN A 153 16.48 -7.31 12.41
CA GLN A 153 15.30 -6.84 13.15
C GLN A 153 14.16 -7.88 13.16
N GLY A 154 14.26 -8.97 12.39
CA GLY A 154 13.34 -10.10 12.43
C GLY A 154 11.89 -9.71 12.13
N GLN A 155 10.94 -10.15 12.96
CA GLN A 155 9.51 -9.83 12.81
C GLN A 155 9.19 -8.33 13.03
N PHE A 156 10.10 -7.57 13.62
CA PHE A 156 9.98 -6.12 13.83
C PHE A 156 10.62 -5.30 12.71
N ALA A 157 11.12 -5.95 11.65
CA ALA A 157 11.69 -5.27 10.50
C ALA A 157 10.66 -4.32 9.87
N ASP A 158 11.05 -3.06 9.67
CA ASP A 158 10.17 -2.06 9.06
C ASP A 158 9.87 -2.44 7.60
N GLY A 159 8.67 -2.95 7.34
CA GLY A 159 8.20 -3.28 5.99
C GLY A 159 8.27 -2.11 5.01
N ARG A 160 8.26 -0.86 5.51
CA ARG A 160 8.43 0.33 4.69
C ARG A 160 9.86 0.47 4.18
N LEU A 161 10.86 0.09 4.98
CA LEU A 161 12.25 0.12 4.54
C LEU A 161 12.53 -0.99 3.51
N TRP A 162 11.90 -2.16 3.67
CA TRP A 162 11.89 -3.20 2.64
C TRP A 162 11.30 -2.67 1.32
N PHE A 163 10.12 -2.05 1.38
CA PHE A 163 9.49 -1.43 0.22
C PHE A 163 10.40 -0.40 -0.47
N VAL A 164 11.08 0.45 0.30
CA VAL A 164 12.05 1.42 -0.22
C VAL A 164 13.24 0.73 -0.90
N LEU A 165 13.81 -0.30 -0.30
CA LEU A 165 14.94 -1.04 -0.88
C LEU A 165 14.56 -1.69 -2.22
N PHE A 166 13.41 -2.35 -2.29
CA PHE A 166 12.95 -2.90 -3.56
C PHE A 166 12.68 -1.80 -4.59
N ARG A 167 12.14 -0.64 -4.19
CA ARG A 167 11.91 0.48 -5.12
C ARG A 167 13.23 1.04 -5.66
N ILE A 168 14.25 1.16 -4.81
CA ILE A 168 15.61 1.56 -5.24
C ILE A 168 16.19 0.53 -6.21
N SER A 169 15.98 -0.77 -5.95
CA SER A 169 16.51 -1.86 -6.79
C SER A 169 16.03 -1.84 -8.24
N ARG A 170 14.93 -1.14 -8.51
CA ARG A 170 14.37 -0.96 -9.87
C ARG A 170 15.04 0.16 -10.66
N ARG A 171 15.86 1.01 -10.03
CA ARG A 171 16.59 2.07 -10.72
C ARG A 171 17.67 1.49 -11.62
N GLN A 172 17.85 2.06 -12.81
CA GLN A 172 18.91 1.68 -13.75
C GLN A 172 20.24 2.38 -13.47
N ASP A 173 20.51 2.74 -12.21
CA ASP A 173 21.75 3.36 -11.77
C ASP A 173 22.61 2.37 -10.96
N PRO A 174 23.91 2.64 -10.75
CA PRO A 174 24.80 1.75 -9.99
C PRO A 174 24.30 1.44 -8.58
N VAL A 175 23.50 2.35 -8.00
CA VAL A 175 22.89 2.17 -6.68
C VAL A 175 21.77 1.14 -6.74
N GLY A 176 20.89 1.22 -7.74
CA GLY A 176 19.82 0.28 -7.96
C GLY A 176 20.34 -1.13 -8.23
N TYR A 177 21.36 -1.27 -9.09
CA TYR A 177 22.00 -2.57 -9.34
C TYR A 177 22.62 -3.17 -8.06
N ALA A 178 23.36 -2.37 -7.28
CA ALA A 178 23.96 -2.84 -6.03
C ALA A 178 22.91 -3.37 -5.04
N VAL A 179 21.79 -2.64 -4.88
CA VAL A 179 20.70 -3.07 -3.99
C VAL A 179 20.00 -4.32 -4.55
N LYS A 180 19.75 -4.37 -5.86
CA LYS A 180 19.13 -5.52 -6.53
C LYS A 180 19.92 -6.80 -6.33
N ASP A 181 21.24 -6.75 -6.53
CA ASP A 181 22.11 -7.91 -6.41
C ASP A 181 22.11 -8.45 -4.98
N VAL A 182 22.22 -7.57 -3.98
CA VAL A 182 22.14 -7.94 -2.56
C VAL A 182 20.79 -8.57 -2.23
N LEU A 183 19.67 -8.00 -2.69
CA LEU A 183 18.34 -8.54 -2.42
C LEU A 183 18.16 -9.93 -3.06
N ILE A 184 18.61 -10.12 -4.30
CA ILE A 184 18.57 -11.43 -4.99
C ILE A 184 19.44 -12.45 -4.24
N GLU A 185 20.63 -12.06 -3.80
CA GLU A 185 21.53 -12.95 -3.09
C GLU A 185 20.94 -13.39 -1.74
N LYS A 186 20.40 -12.45 -0.96
CA LYS A 186 19.76 -12.75 0.33
C LYS A 186 18.51 -13.61 0.14
N GLY A 187 17.69 -13.34 -0.88
CA GLY A 187 16.55 -14.17 -1.25
C GLY A 187 16.97 -15.62 -1.57
N LYS A 188 18.04 -15.81 -2.35
CA LYS A 188 18.60 -17.15 -2.63
C LYS A 188 19.10 -17.85 -1.37
N ARG A 189 19.76 -17.13 -0.46
CA ARG A 189 20.25 -17.68 0.82
C ARG A 189 19.09 -18.13 1.72
N LEU A 190 18.02 -17.34 1.82
CA LEU A 190 16.80 -17.69 2.56
C LEU A 190 16.12 -18.93 1.96
N LEU A 191 15.93 -18.95 0.64
CA LEU A 191 15.32 -20.11 -0.04
C LEU A 191 16.12 -21.40 0.18
N ARG A 192 17.46 -21.31 0.19
CA ARG A 192 18.33 -22.45 0.51
C ARG A 192 18.17 -22.92 1.96
N ARG A 193 18.03 -22.00 2.92
CA ARG A 193 17.79 -22.35 4.33
C ARG A 193 16.45 -23.07 4.50
N ILE A 194 15.38 -22.53 3.91
CA ILE A 194 14.04 -23.14 3.95
C ILE A 194 14.07 -24.54 3.33
N LYS A 195 14.65 -24.69 2.14
CA LYS A 195 14.80 -26.01 1.50
C LYS A 195 15.62 -26.99 2.34
N ALA A 196 16.65 -26.51 3.04
CA ALA A 196 17.46 -27.35 3.93
C ALA A 196 16.69 -27.77 5.20
N GLU A 197 15.87 -26.88 5.76
CA GLU A 197 14.99 -27.18 6.89
C GLU A 197 13.85 -28.13 6.50
N ASP A 198 13.23 -27.91 5.34
CA ASP A 198 12.19 -28.79 4.80
C ASP A 198 12.77 -30.17 4.46
N ALA A 199 13.97 -30.23 3.88
CA ALA A 199 14.67 -31.50 3.66
C ALA A 199 14.98 -32.22 4.97
N ARG A 200 15.36 -31.49 6.04
CA ARG A 200 15.55 -32.07 7.38
C ARG A 200 14.24 -32.59 7.99
N ARG A 201 13.14 -31.87 7.80
CA ARG A 201 11.80 -32.26 8.27
C ARG A 201 11.25 -33.47 7.50
N MET A 202 11.43 -33.52 6.18
CA MET A 202 11.00 -34.62 5.32
C MET A 202 11.89 -35.86 5.45
N ALA A 203 13.17 -35.70 5.78
CA ALA A 203 14.10 -36.81 6.00
C ALA A 203 13.84 -37.57 7.32
N GLY A 204 12.85 -37.18 8.12
CA GLY A 204 12.45 -37.92 9.32
C GLY A 204 13.60 -38.13 10.31
N ALA A 205 14.51 -37.16 10.44
CA ALA A 205 15.56 -37.26 11.44
C ALA A 205 14.90 -37.37 12.82
N PRO A 206 15.09 -38.47 13.56
CA PRO A 206 14.62 -38.54 14.95
C PRO A 206 15.25 -37.38 15.72
N PRO A 207 14.58 -36.83 16.74
CA PRO A 207 15.20 -35.83 17.60
C PRO A 207 16.48 -36.45 18.14
N SER A 208 17.65 -35.99 17.70
CA SER A 208 18.88 -36.39 18.36
C SER A 208 18.79 -35.78 19.74
N SER A 209 18.58 -36.65 20.71
CA SER A 209 18.56 -36.38 22.14
C SER A 209 19.88 -35.73 22.56
N GLU A 210 19.96 -34.41 22.45
CA GLU A 210 20.92 -33.62 23.23
C GLU A 210 20.14 -32.51 23.92
N GLY A 211 19.59 -32.89 25.06
CA GLY A 211 19.41 -32.00 26.20
C GLY A 211 19.52 -32.83 27.47
N PRO A 212 19.86 -32.23 28.63
CA PRO A 212 20.78 -31.13 28.90
C PRO A 212 22.04 -31.67 29.64
N GLY A 213 23.23 -31.24 29.25
CA GLY A 213 24.44 -31.47 30.05
C GLY A 213 24.43 -30.54 31.27
N ILE A 214 23.90 -31.03 32.38
CA ILE A 214 24.09 -30.46 33.71
C ILE A 214 24.99 -31.46 34.45
N GLU A 215 26.19 -31.03 34.82
CA GLU A 215 27.03 -31.72 35.82
C GLU A 215 26.40 -31.64 37.21
#